data_AF-A0A9N9P0V1-F1
#
_entry.id   AF-A0A9N9P0V1-F1
#
_cell.length_a   1.000
_cell.length_b   1.000
_cell.length_c   1.000
_cell.angle_alpha   90.00
_cell.angle_beta   90.00
_cell.angle_gamma   90.00
#
_symmetry.space_group_name_H-M   'P 1'
#
loop_
_entity.id
_entity.type
_entity.pdbx_description
1 polymer ?
#
loop_
_entity_poly.entity_id
_entity_poly.type
_entity_poly.pdbx_seq_one_letter_code
_entity_poly.pdbx_strand_id
1 'polypeptide(L)'
;ISTKRLAMIKCLEPAYDVQNEKMANLVDKAINDSSSLTSPGKKEVKMGEMVNPSPDVHDASNLLDSIDFAVLELFEAVTPQDWILAFEVLETQSASVLGWYPKKQTSSTSDDEILITDIFTTLHSTERTGNSEENVLRSLPLSIQALLRIHNAIRKWVIQEVASPSIEIELRANRINVFLDMILLSRKRMVKLEVYPKEIGNNESEVKRSVPSFVESAIVSALISPESRLFTRAWSEVTISRHGSIESLKSILQNGLTKTYPTSSNPAIVPCIGWLFERMLEICCNIPDMSFESEKLINYDKRRYVYNLIQIFVRLQ
;
A
#
# COMPACT_ATOMS: atom_id res chain seq x y z
N ILE A 1 37.37 3.03 -23.27
CA ILE A 1 36.07 3.64 -23.67
C ILE A 1 35.20 3.65 -22.41
N SER A 2 34.95 4.83 -21.85
CA SER A 2 34.37 5.03 -20.51
C SER A 2 32.89 4.60 -20.46
N THR A 3 32.52 3.94 -19.37
CA THR A 3 31.16 3.52 -18.96
C THR A 3 30.09 4.61 -19.07
N LYS A 4 30.48 5.90 -19.10
CA LYS A 4 29.58 7.02 -19.40
C LYS A 4 28.97 7.00 -20.80
N ARG A 5 29.64 6.40 -21.79
CA ARG A 5 29.14 6.35 -23.18
C ARG A 5 28.10 5.26 -23.41
N LEU A 6 28.12 4.18 -22.61
CA LEU A 6 27.14 3.09 -22.70
C LEU A 6 25.78 3.48 -22.09
N ALA A 7 25.79 4.33 -21.05
CA ALA A 7 24.59 4.90 -20.45
C ALA A 7 23.91 5.93 -21.37
N MET A 8 24.69 6.65 -22.20
CA MET A 8 24.16 7.67 -23.10
C MET A 8 23.46 7.09 -24.34
N ILE A 9 23.82 5.87 -24.76
CA ILE A 9 23.20 5.20 -25.92
C ILE A 9 21.86 4.56 -25.56
N LYS A 10 21.68 4.07 -24.31
CA LYS A 10 20.39 3.53 -23.83
C LYS A 10 19.31 4.60 -23.60
N CYS A 11 19.65 5.88 -23.61
CA CYS A 11 18.74 6.99 -23.32
C CYS A 11 18.01 7.54 -24.58
N LEU A 12 18.30 6.99 -25.77
CA LEU A 12 17.83 7.54 -27.05
C LEU A 12 17.03 6.55 -27.92
N GLU A 13 16.71 5.36 -27.42
CA GLU A 13 15.78 4.47 -28.11
C GLU A 13 14.34 4.75 -27.61
N PRO A 14 13.39 5.06 -28.50
CA PRO A 14 11.99 5.15 -28.11
C PRO A 14 11.54 3.78 -27.60
N ALA A 15 11.14 3.72 -26.34
CA ALA A 15 10.59 2.52 -25.70
C ALA A 15 9.22 2.19 -26.31
N TYR A 16 9.21 1.61 -27.51
CA TYR A 16 8.01 1.12 -28.15
C TYR A 16 7.69 -0.32 -27.68
N ASP A 17 6.50 -0.43 -27.09
CA ASP A 17 5.57 -1.57 -27.03
C ASP A 17 5.80 -2.85 -26.22
N VAL A 18 7.01 -3.23 -25.80
CA VAL A 18 7.12 -4.52 -25.06
C VAL A 18 6.60 -4.44 -23.60
N GLN A 19 6.72 -3.27 -22.97
CA GLN A 19 6.23 -3.05 -21.59
C GLN A 19 4.70 -2.89 -21.55
N ASN A 20 4.10 -2.34 -22.60
CA ASN A 20 2.65 -2.19 -22.72
C ASN A 20 1.94 -3.54 -22.87
N GLU A 21 2.53 -4.49 -23.60
CA GLU A 21 1.95 -5.83 -23.78
C GLU A 21 2.04 -6.66 -22.49
N LYS A 22 3.14 -6.55 -21.73
CA LYS A 22 3.25 -7.17 -20.40
C LYS A 22 2.28 -6.55 -19.40
N MET A 23 2.12 -5.22 -19.43
CA MET A 23 1.17 -4.50 -18.59
C MET A 23 -0.28 -4.84 -18.94
N ALA A 24 -0.63 -4.91 -20.22
CA ALA A 24 -1.95 -5.34 -20.68
C ALA A 24 -2.28 -6.75 -20.17
N ASN A 25 -1.35 -7.69 -20.29
CA ASN A 25 -1.55 -9.06 -19.78
C ASN A 25 -1.71 -9.14 -18.25
N LEU A 26 -0.94 -8.34 -17.48
CA LEU A 26 -1.06 -8.29 -16.01
C LEU A 26 -2.36 -7.60 -15.55
N VAL A 27 -2.77 -6.56 -16.27
CA VAL A 27 -4.00 -5.80 -16.02
C VAL A 27 -5.23 -6.62 -16.40
N ASP A 28 -5.23 -7.30 -17.56
CA ASP A 28 -6.31 -8.18 -18.00
C ASP A 28 -6.48 -9.38 -17.06
N LYS A 29 -5.38 -9.92 -16.53
CA LYS A 29 -5.41 -10.96 -15.49
C LYS A 29 -6.04 -10.45 -14.19
N ALA A 30 -5.66 -9.25 -13.73
CA ALA A 30 -6.24 -8.64 -12.53
C ALA A 30 -7.71 -8.22 -12.70
N ILE A 31 -8.13 -7.83 -13.91
CA ILE A 31 -9.51 -7.42 -14.23
C ILE A 31 -10.43 -8.64 -14.26
N ASN A 32 -10.05 -9.73 -14.93
CA ASN A 32 -10.91 -10.90 -15.10
C ASN A 32 -11.15 -11.66 -13.77
N ASP A 33 -10.13 -11.77 -12.91
CA ASP A 33 -10.22 -12.52 -11.65
C ASP A 33 -11.07 -11.83 -10.56
N SER A 34 -11.31 -10.52 -10.69
CA SER A 34 -12.16 -9.76 -9.75
C SER A 34 -13.66 -9.92 -9.99
N SER A 35 -14.05 -10.47 -11.16
CA SER A 35 -15.43 -10.57 -11.61
C SER A 35 -16.05 -11.97 -11.49
N SER A 36 -15.25 -13.01 -11.23
CA SER A 36 -15.73 -14.40 -11.13
C SER A 36 -15.68 -14.96 -9.70
N LEU A 37 -16.54 -14.44 -8.83
CA LEU A 37 -16.92 -15.13 -7.59
C LEU A 37 -18.44 -15.32 -7.55
N THR A 38 -19.02 -15.90 -8.60
CA THR A 38 -20.33 -16.57 -8.54
C THR A 38 -20.50 -17.62 -9.67
N SER A 39 -20.92 -18.82 -9.25
CA SER A 39 -21.40 -20.00 -10.00
C SER A 39 -20.40 -21.10 -10.40
N PRO A 40 -20.78 -22.40 -10.28
CA PRO A 40 -19.92 -23.54 -10.55
C PRO A 40 -20.15 -24.11 -11.98
N GLY A 41 -19.07 -24.34 -12.74
CA GLY A 41 -19.20 -25.06 -14.02
C GLY A 41 -17.97 -25.08 -14.92
N LYS A 42 -17.04 -26.02 -14.67
CA LYS A 42 -16.09 -26.70 -15.59
C LYS A 42 -15.49 -25.93 -16.80
N LYS A 43 -14.19 -25.65 -16.73
CA LYS A 43 -13.10 -26.40 -17.44
C LYS A 43 -11.73 -25.79 -17.12
N GLU A 44 -10.79 -26.65 -16.74
CA GLU A 44 -9.43 -26.31 -16.30
C GLU A 44 -8.56 -25.68 -17.39
N VAL A 45 -7.88 -24.59 -17.05
CA VAL A 45 -6.60 -24.17 -17.64
C VAL A 45 -5.67 -23.77 -16.49
N LYS A 46 -4.51 -24.42 -16.39
CA LYS A 46 -3.51 -24.23 -15.33
C LYS A 46 -2.71 -22.95 -15.58
N MET A 47 -2.92 -21.94 -14.74
CA MET A 47 -1.97 -20.87 -14.46
C MET A 47 -1.90 -20.73 -12.94
N GLY A 48 -0.68 -20.57 -12.40
CA GLY A 48 -0.36 -20.70 -10.97
C GLY A 48 -1.45 -20.14 -10.06
N GLU A 49 -2.16 -21.06 -9.39
CA GLU A 49 -3.02 -20.73 -8.27
C GLU A 49 -2.21 -19.81 -7.36
N MET A 50 -2.69 -18.58 -7.17
CA MET A 50 -2.40 -17.89 -5.93
C MET A 50 -3.14 -18.72 -4.87
N VAL A 51 -2.49 -19.81 -4.43
CA VAL A 51 -2.93 -20.61 -3.29
C VAL A 51 -3.07 -19.59 -2.18
N ASN A 52 -4.30 -19.22 -1.80
CA ASN A 52 -4.55 -18.30 -0.70
C ASN A 52 -3.77 -18.85 0.49
N PRO A 53 -2.64 -18.24 0.86
CA PRO A 53 -1.68 -18.93 1.70
C PRO A 53 -2.29 -18.92 3.10
N SER A 54 -2.62 -20.09 3.63
CA SER A 54 -3.37 -20.15 4.89
C SER A 54 -2.48 -19.70 6.06
N PRO A 55 -2.95 -18.77 6.91
CA PRO A 55 -2.25 -18.37 8.13
C PRO A 55 -2.12 -19.51 9.15
N ASP A 56 -2.84 -20.62 8.96
CA ASP A 56 -2.82 -21.77 9.86
C ASP A 56 -1.69 -22.76 9.54
N VAL A 57 -1.17 -22.72 8.31
CA VAL A 57 -0.17 -23.68 7.79
C VAL A 57 1.22 -23.05 7.70
N HIS A 58 1.28 -21.78 7.31
CA HIS A 58 2.53 -21.07 7.06
C HIS A 58 2.89 -20.15 8.23
N ASP A 59 4.19 -20.02 8.50
CA ASP A 59 4.67 -19.03 9.45
C ASP A 59 4.58 -17.60 8.88
N ALA A 60 4.60 -16.61 9.76
CA ALA A 60 4.50 -15.21 9.38
C ALA A 60 5.57 -14.77 8.37
N SER A 61 6.78 -15.35 8.42
CA SER A 61 7.85 -14.99 7.49
C SER A 61 7.58 -15.51 6.08
N ASN A 62 7.20 -16.77 5.91
CA ASN A 62 6.94 -17.32 4.57
C ASN A 62 5.70 -16.69 3.94
N LEU A 63 4.67 -16.38 4.75
CA LEU A 63 3.49 -15.64 4.28
C LEU A 63 3.88 -14.26 3.76
N LEU A 64 4.65 -13.52 4.55
CA LEU A 64 5.11 -12.19 4.18
C LEU A 64 5.94 -12.23 2.90
N ASP A 65 6.90 -13.16 2.81
CA ASP A 65 7.78 -13.30 1.63
C ASP A 65 6.98 -13.66 0.37
N SER A 66 5.98 -14.53 0.48
CA SER A 66 5.15 -14.96 -0.65
C SER A 66 4.28 -13.82 -1.19
N ILE A 67 3.66 -13.05 -0.29
CA ILE A 67 2.80 -11.92 -0.66
C ILE A 67 3.66 -10.77 -1.20
N ASP A 68 4.77 -10.46 -0.54
CA ASP A 68 5.66 -9.37 -0.98
C ASP A 68 6.30 -9.66 -2.33
N PHE A 69 6.61 -10.92 -2.65
CA PHE A 69 7.08 -11.30 -3.98
C PHE A 69 6.06 -10.95 -5.09
N ALA A 70 4.77 -11.24 -4.88
CA ALA A 70 3.72 -10.88 -5.83
C ALA A 70 3.55 -9.35 -5.96
N VAL A 71 3.70 -8.62 -4.86
CA VAL A 71 3.67 -7.16 -4.87
C VAL A 71 4.89 -6.58 -5.60
N LEU A 72 6.06 -7.17 -5.40
CA LEU A 72 7.32 -6.74 -6.01
C LEU A 72 7.24 -6.79 -7.54
N GLU A 73 6.70 -7.87 -8.10
CA GLU A 73 6.52 -7.98 -9.56
C GLU A 73 5.68 -6.83 -10.15
N LEU A 74 4.63 -6.40 -9.44
CA LEU A 74 3.80 -5.27 -9.85
C LEU A 74 4.49 -3.93 -9.59
N PHE A 75 5.28 -3.84 -8.52
CA PHE A 75 5.99 -2.64 -8.13
C PHE A 75 7.11 -2.29 -9.12
N GLU A 76 7.89 -3.29 -9.55
CA GLU A 76 8.94 -3.15 -10.57
C GLU A 76 8.38 -2.77 -11.95
N ALA A 77 7.11 -3.10 -12.23
CA ALA A 77 6.45 -2.78 -13.50
C ALA A 77 6.03 -1.30 -13.61
N VAL A 78 6.02 -0.54 -12.51
CA VAL A 78 5.62 0.87 -12.53
C VAL A 78 6.76 1.73 -13.07
N THR A 79 6.49 2.53 -14.10
CA THR A 79 7.51 3.40 -14.68
C THR A 79 7.64 4.73 -13.93
N PRO A 80 8.78 5.45 -14.03
CA PRO A 80 8.88 6.82 -13.53
C PRO A 80 7.81 7.76 -14.10
N GLN A 81 7.39 7.53 -15.35
CA GLN A 81 6.32 8.29 -15.99
C GLN A 81 4.96 8.03 -15.32
N ASP A 82 4.67 6.79 -14.94
CA ASP A 82 3.44 6.46 -14.21
C ASP A 82 3.38 7.19 -12.86
N TRP A 83 4.50 7.29 -12.15
CA TRP A 83 4.56 8.07 -10.90
C TRP A 83 4.29 9.56 -11.11
N ILE A 84 4.79 10.14 -12.21
CA ILE A 84 4.53 11.55 -12.58
C ILE A 84 3.05 11.75 -12.92
N LEU A 85 2.47 10.87 -13.74
CA LEU A 85 1.05 10.93 -14.10
C LEU A 85 0.15 10.75 -12.87
N ALA A 86 0.52 9.85 -11.95
CA ALA A 86 -0.18 9.70 -10.68
C ALA A 86 -0.15 11.01 -9.87
N PHE A 87 1.00 11.68 -9.80
CA PHE A 87 1.11 12.98 -9.14
C PHE A 87 0.21 14.04 -9.79
N GLU A 88 0.16 14.14 -11.12
CA GLU A 88 -0.71 15.08 -11.83
C GLU A 88 -2.20 14.87 -11.52
N VAL A 89 -2.64 13.62 -11.39
CA VAL A 89 -4.01 13.27 -10.98
C VAL A 89 -4.30 13.80 -9.57
N LEU A 90 -3.37 13.56 -8.62
CA LEU A 90 -3.49 14.03 -7.23
C LEU A 90 -3.46 15.56 -7.13
N GLU A 91 -2.59 16.21 -7.89
CA GLU A 91 -2.46 17.67 -7.98
C GLU A 91 -3.76 18.29 -8.51
N THR A 92 -4.28 17.77 -9.61
CA THR A 92 -5.54 18.26 -10.21
C THR A 92 -6.75 17.99 -9.31
N GLN A 93 -6.77 16.87 -8.58
CA GLN A 93 -7.82 16.62 -7.59
C GLN A 93 -7.78 17.64 -6.45
N SER A 94 -6.57 17.97 -5.99
CA SER A 94 -6.32 18.88 -4.86
C SER A 94 -6.52 20.36 -5.21
N ALA A 95 -6.52 20.72 -6.49
CA ALA A 95 -6.86 22.06 -6.95
C ALA A 95 -8.31 22.46 -6.63
N SER A 96 -9.20 21.48 -6.42
CA SER A 96 -10.57 21.72 -5.97
C SER A 96 -10.66 21.66 -4.45
N VAL A 97 -11.22 22.72 -3.84
CA VAL A 97 -11.44 22.82 -2.39
C VAL A 97 -12.25 21.64 -1.85
N LEU A 98 -13.22 21.16 -2.64
CA LEU A 98 -14.06 20.01 -2.28
C LEU A 98 -13.63 18.71 -2.96
N GLY A 99 -12.46 18.69 -3.62
CA GLY A 99 -12.00 17.54 -4.40
C GLY A 99 -11.91 16.27 -3.58
N TRP A 100 -11.44 16.34 -2.34
CA TRP A 100 -11.29 15.16 -1.49
C TRP A 100 -12.53 14.83 -0.64
N TYR A 101 -13.58 15.67 -0.69
CA TYR A 101 -14.77 15.43 0.10
C TYR A 101 -15.64 14.35 -0.56
N PRO A 102 -16.02 13.30 0.18
CA PRO A 102 -16.94 12.29 -0.35
C PRO A 102 -18.30 12.95 -0.61
N LYS A 103 -18.86 12.77 -1.81
CA LYS A 103 -20.25 13.14 -2.07
C LYS A 103 -21.12 12.16 -1.29
N LYS A 104 -21.96 12.69 -0.39
CA LYS A 104 -22.84 11.97 0.55
C LYS A 104 -23.03 10.47 0.22
N GLN A 105 -22.44 9.60 1.03
CA GLN A 105 -22.80 8.18 1.01
C GLN A 105 -24.27 8.05 1.42
N THR A 106 -25.10 7.49 0.54
CA THR A 106 -26.51 7.18 0.80
C THR A 106 -26.70 5.84 1.52
N SER A 107 -25.68 5.31 2.20
CA SER A 107 -25.76 4.01 2.87
C SER A 107 -25.61 4.13 4.39
N SER A 108 -26.62 3.60 5.06
CA SER A 108 -26.80 3.39 6.49
C SER A 108 -25.73 2.49 7.11
N THR A 109 -24.51 2.98 7.33
CA THR A 109 -23.76 2.54 8.52
C THR A 109 -24.46 3.15 9.73
N SER A 110 -24.85 2.33 10.71
CA SER A 110 -25.31 2.87 11.98
C SER A 110 -24.28 3.86 12.51
N ASP A 111 -24.71 5.03 13.02
CA ASP A 111 -23.83 6.09 13.54
C ASP A 111 -22.80 5.58 14.58
N ASP A 112 -23.00 4.37 15.13
CA ASP A 112 -22.14 3.72 16.11
C ASP A 112 -20.84 3.08 15.54
N GLU A 113 -20.69 2.93 14.21
CA GLU A 113 -19.53 2.25 13.63
C GLU A 113 -18.48 3.23 13.07
N ILE A 114 -17.40 3.43 13.83
CA ILE A 114 -16.29 4.31 13.43
C ILE A 114 -15.54 3.68 12.26
N LEU A 115 -15.62 4.26 11.05
CA LEU A 115 -14.81 3.85 9.90
C LEU A 115 -13.43 4.53 9.96
N ILE A 116 -12.38 3.73 10.18
CA ILE A 116 -11.00 4.21 10.07
C ILE A 116 -10.58 4.10 8.61
N THR A 117 -10.29 5.25 7.99
CA THR A 117 -9.92 5.36 6.58
C THR A 117 -8.41 5.52 6.40
N ASP A 118 -7.94 5.19 5.22
CA ASP A 118 -6.57 5.35 4.76
C ASP A 118 -6.57 5.95 3.34
N ILE A 119 -5.39 6.24 2.79
CA ILE A 119 -5.28 6.78 1.43
C ILE A 119 -5.85 5.83 0.35
N PHE A 120 -5.77 4.50 0.53
CA PHE A 120 -6.24 3.53 -0.45
C PHE A 120 -7.78 3.54 -0.55
N THR A 121 -8.45 3.52 0.60
CA THR A 121 -9.91 3.65 0.71
C THR A 121 -10.39 5.02 0.25
N THR A 122 -9.62 6.08 0.51
CA THR A 122 -9.91 7.45 0.04
C THR A 122 -9.86 7.50 -1.49
N LEU A 123 -8.77 7.07 -2.13
CA LEU A 123 -8.64 7.05 -3.60
C LEU A 123 -9.75 6.24 -4.29
N HIS A 124 -10.23 5.17 -3.64
CA HIS A 124 -11.31 4.34 -4.16
C HIS A 124 -12.70 4.99 -4.00
N SER A 125 -12.94 5.71 -2.91
CA SER A 125 -14.26 6.27 -2.57
C SER A 125 -14.47 7.70 -3.05
N THR A 126 -13.40 8.45 -3.28
CA THR A 126 -13.46 9.83 -3.78
C THR A 126 -13.76 9.85 -5.28
N GLU A 127 -14.81 10.57 -5.67
CA GLU A 127 -15.13 10.86 -7.07
C GLU A 127 -14.13 11.84 -7.69
N ARG A 128 -13.87 11.72 -8.99
CA ARG A 128 -12.99 12.61 -9.71
C ARG A 128 -13.61 14.00 -9.82
N THR A 129 -12.82 15.04 -9.54
CA THR A 129 -13.25 16.42 -9.78
C THR A 129 -13.62 16.61 -11.25
N GLY A 130 -14.85 17.05 -11.53
CA GLY A 130 -15.36 17.26 -12.89
C GLY A 130 -15.93 16.02 -13.58
N ASN A 131 -15.83 14.82 -12.97
CA ASN A 131 -16.45 13.60 -13.48
C ASN A 131 -16.98 12.74 -12.32
N SER A 132 -18.29 12.75 -12.09
CA SER A 132 -18.92 11.99 -11.00
C SER A 132 -19.05 10.49 -11.25
N GLU A 133 -18.81 10.01 -12.47
CA GLU A 133 -18.96 8.59 -12.81
C GLU A 133 -17.67 7.78 -12.52
N GLU A 134 -16.57 8.46 -12.25
CA GLU A 134 -15.26 7.87 -12.07
C GLU A 134 -14.67 8.26 -10.70
N ASN A 135 -14.03 7.31 -10.02
CA ASN A 135 -13.27 7.60 -8.81
C ASN A 135 -11.82 7.94 -9.13
N VAL A 136 -11.12 8.57 -8.18
CA VAL A 136 -9.72 8.99 -8.37
C VAL A 136 -8.83 7.80 -8.74
N LEU A 137 -9.07 6.63 -8.14
CA LEU A 137 -8.33 5.40 -8.46
C LEU A 137 -8.35 5.07 -9.95
N ARG A 138 -9.50 5.16 -10.62
CA ARG A 138 -9.65 4.81 -12.04
C ARG A 138 -8.93 5.77 -12.98
N SER A 139 -8.64 6.98 -12.52
CA SER A 139 -7.91 7.99 -13.30
C SER A 139 -6.37 7.86 -13.16
N LEU A 140 -5.87 6.98 -12.30
CA LEU A 140 -4.43 6.71 -12.16
C LEU A 140 -3.91 5.81 -13.29
N PRO A 141 -2.59 5.78 -13.57
CA PRO A 141 -2.02 4.84 -14.53
C PRO A 141 -2.32 3.38 -14.20
N LEU A 142 -2.47 2.52 -15.22
CA LEU A 142 -2.91 1.13 -15.03
C LEU A 142 -1.97 0.32 -14.12
N SER A 143 -0.66 0.57 -14.19
CA SER A 143 0.34 -0.05 -13.31
C SER A 143 0.11 0.31 -11.84
N ILE A 144 -0.20 1.58 -11.56
CA ILE A 144 -0.58 2.06 -10.23
C ILE A 144 -1.93 1.47 -9.79
N GLN A 145 -2.90 1.38 -10.69
CA GLN A 145 -4.19 0.75 -10.39
C GLN A 145 -4.01 -0.72 -10.01
N ALA A 146 -3.11 -1.45 -10.66
CA ALA A 146 -2.80 -2.84 -10.31
C ALA A 146 -2.25 -2.95 -8.88
N LEU A 147 -1.35 -2.04 -8.47
CA LEU A 147 -0.90 -1.97 -7.08
C LEU A 147 -2.04 -1.68 -6.10
N LEU A 148 -2.90 -0.70 -6.40
CA LEU A 148 -4.05 -0.41 -5.54
C LEU A 148 -5.03 -1.60 -5.42
N ARG A 149 -5.20 -2.36 -6.51
CA ARG A 149 -6.02 -3.58 -6.53
C ARG A 149 -5.42 -4.68 -5.67
N ILE A 150 -4.12 -4.98 -5.79
CA ILE A 150 -3.49 -6.02 -4.96
C ILE A 150 -3.47 -5.61 -3.49
N HIS A 151 -3.28 -4.33 -3.16
CA HIS A 151 -3.43 -3.86 -1.77
C HIS A 151 -4.82 -4.18 -1.21
N ASN A 152 -5.88 -3.88 -1.97
CA ASN A 152 -7.25 -4.19 -1.58
C ASN A 152 -7.52 -5.70 -1.51
N ALA A 153 -6.90 -6.49 -2.39
CA ALA A 153 -7.00 -7.95 -2.37
C ALA A 153 -6.38 -8.53 -1.09
N ILE A 154 -5.18 -8.10 -0.72
CA ILE A 154 -4.52 -8.48 0.54
C ILE A 154 -5.39 -8.06 1.73
N ARG A 155 -5.89 -6.81 1.74
CA ARG A 155 -6.79 -6.32 2.79
C ARG A 155 -8.03 -7.20 2.95
N LYS A 156 -8.73 -7.51 1.85
CA LYS A 156 -9.93 -8.36 1.85
C LYS A 156 -9.62 -9.78 2.31
N TRP A 157 -8.50 -10.35 1.88
CA TRP A 157 -8.05 -11.67 2.30
C TRP A 157 -7.83 -11.72 3.82
N VAL A 158 -7.09 -10.75 4.40
CA VAL A 158 -6.89 -10.68 5.86
C VAL A 158 -8.23 -10.54 6.60
N ILE A 159 -9.15 -9.71 6.10
CA ILE A 159 -10.50 -9.59 6.67
C ILE A 159 -11.23 -10.93 6.62
N GLN A 160 -11.18 -11.65 5.50
CA GLN A 160 -11.82 -12.97 5.38
C GLN A 160 -11.22 -13.99 6.37
N GLU A 161 -9.90 -13.99 6.55
CA GLU A 161 -9.23 -14.90 7.48
C GLU A 161 -9.57 -14.63 8.95
N VAL A 162 -9.84 -13.37 9.31
CA VAL A 162 -10.20 -12.99 10.70
C VAL A 162 -11.71 -13.03 10.93
N ALA A 163 -12.50 -12.56 9.97
CA ALA A 163 -13.93 -12.33 10.13
C ALA A 163 -14.81 -13.50 9.67
N SER A 164 -14.22 -14.61 9.21
CA SER A 164 -15.00 -15.80 8.87
C SER A 164 -15.87 -16.24 10.06
N PRO A 165 -17.18 -16.47 9.88
CA PRO A 165 -18.05 -16.92 10.96
C PRO A 165 -17.81 -18.39 11.34
N SER A 166 -17.12 -19.15 10.48
CA SER A 166 -16.88 -20.59 10.68
C SER A 166 -15.71 -20.92 11.60
N ILE A 167 -14.90 -19.92 11.98
CA ILE A 167 -13.71 -20.14 12.82
C ILE A 167 -13.99 -19.84 14.29
N GLU A 168 -13.41 -20.65 15.15
CA GLU A 168 -13.49 -20.48 16.60
C GLU A 168 -12.62 -19.31 17.09
N ILE A 169 -12.88 -18.88 18.32
CA ILE A 169 -12.21 -17.72 18.93
C ILE A 169 -10.70 -17.89 19.01
N GLU A 170 -10.23 -19.08 19.42
CA GLU A 170 -8.81 -19.39 19.61
C GLU A 170 -8.07 -19.35 18.27
N LEU A 171 -8.65 -19.98 17.24
CA LEU A 171 -8.10 -19.95 15.88
C LEU A 171 -8.05 -18.52 15.34
N ARG A 172 -9.10 -17.72 15.56
CA ARG A 172 -9.13 -16.31 15.17
C ARG A 172 -8.03 -15.50 15.86
N ALA A 173 -7.85 -15.68 17.17
CA ALA A 173 -6.79 -15.02 17.93
C ALA A 173 -5.39 -15.41 17.42
N ASN A 174 -5.19 -16.69 17.06
CA ASN A 174 -3.94 -17.17 16.46
C ASN A 174 -3.67 -16.51 15.09
N ARG A 175 -4.66 -16.42 14.21
CA ARG A 175 -4.53 -15.74 12.91
C ARG A 175 -4.19 -14.26 13.07
N ILE A 176 -4.87 -13.55 13.98
CA ILE A 176 -4.53 -12.15 14.32
C ILE A 176 -3.08 -12.05 14.78
N ASN A 177 -2.62 -12.98 15.63
CA ASN A 177 -1.23 -13.02 16.07
C ASN A 177 -0.23 -13.20 14.91
N VAL A 178 -0.53 -14.07 13.93
CA VAL A 178 0.31 -14.24 12.72
C VAL A 178 0.41 -12.93 11.95
N PHE A 179 -0.72 -12.25 11.71
CA PHE A 179 -0.72 -10.96 11.01
C PHE A 179 0.03 -9.86 11.75
N LEU A 180 -0.06 -9.81 13.08
CA LEU A 180 0.73 -8.89 13.89
C LEU A 180 2.23 -9.20 13.82
N ASP A 181 2.60 -10.48 13.77
CA ASP A 181 4.00 -10.90 13.59
C ASP A 181 4.52 -10.51 12.19
N MET A 182 3.70 -10.61 11.15
CA MET A 182 4.01 -10.08 9.80
C MET A 182 4.28 -8.57 9.84
N ILE A 183 3.45 -7.78 10.52
CA ILE A 183 3.68 -6.33 10.68
C ILE A 183 5.03 -6.03 11.33
N LEU A 184 5.39 -6.76 12.39
CA LEU A 184 6.66 -6.55 13.10
C LEU A 184 7.87 -6.94 12.26
N LEU A 185 7.75 -8.04 11.53
CA LEU A 185 8.74 -8.49 10.55
C LEU A 185 8.96 -7.42 9.48
N SER A 186 7.87 -6.92 8.88
CA SER A 186 7.90 -5.85 7.90
C SER A 186 8.66 -4.63 8.43
N ARG A 187 8.29 -4.13 9.61
CA ARG A 187 8.96 -2.97 10.22
C ARG A 187 10.44 -3.20 10.41
N LYS A 188 10.83 -4.39 10.91
CA LYS A 188 12.23 -4.75 11.14
C LYS A 188 13.05 -4.71 9.83
N ARG A 189 12.48 -5.19 8.72
CA ARG A 189 13.16 -5.16 7.41
C ARG A 189 13.19 -3.75 6.80
N MET A 190 12.14 -2.95 7.03
CA MET A 190 12.05 -1.57 6.55
C MET A 190 12.96 -0.56 7.27
N VAL A 191 13.55 -0.90 8.44
CA VAL A 191 14.48 0.00 9.17
C VAL A 191 15.67 0.45 8.31
N LYS A 192 16.07 -0.37 7.32
CA LYS A 192 17.19 -0.07 6.42
C LYS A 192 16.85 0.95 5.34
N LEU A 193 15.58 1.29 5.14
CA LEU A 193 15.16 2.25 4.14
C LEU A 193 15.37 3.68 4.64
N GLU A 194 16.51 4.27 4.29
CA GLU A 194 16.86 5.65 4.64
C GLU A 194 16.23 6.63 3.63
N VAL A 195 14.99 7.05 3.90
CA VAL A 195 14.31 8.11 3.11
C VAL A 195 14.66 9.51 3.62
N TYR A 196 14.95 9.63 4.91
CA TYR A 196 15.27 10.89 5.56
C TYR A 196 16.79 11.07 5.68
N PRO A 197 17.33 12.28 5.43
CA PRO A 197 18.72 12.59 5.73
C PRO A 197 19.00 12.32 7.22
N LYS A 198 20.13 11.68 7.53
CA LYS A 198 20.57 11.55 8.93
C LYS A 198 20.88 12.95 9.46
N GLU A 199 20.03 13.47 10.33
CA GLU A 199 20.39 14.65 11.09
C GLU A 199 21.60 14.31 11.98
N ILE A 200 22.66 15.12 11.86
CA ILE A 200 23.86 15.03 12.70
C ILE A 200 23.49 15.68 14.05
N GLY A 201 22.67 15.01 14.86
CA GLY A 201 22.18 15.54 16.12
C GLY A 201 21.67 14.45 17.05
N ASN A 202 22.25 14.35 18.26
CA ASN A 202 22.01 13.34 19.29
C ASN A 202 20.63 13.47 20.00
N ASN A 203 19.52 13.58 19.26
CA ASN A 203 18.18 13.50 19.86
C ASN A 203 17.57 12.12 19.57
N GLU A 204 17.93 11.13 20.39
CA GLU A 204 17.43 9.74 20.33
C GLU A 204 15.93 9.58 20.66
N SER A 205 15.21 10.69 20.88
CA SER A 205 13.81 10.72 21.34
C SER A 205 12.79 11.10 20.26
N GLU A 206 13.20 11.42 19.03
CA GLU A 206 12.23 11.59 17.95
C GLU A 206 11.73 10.24 17.45
N VAL A 207 10.40 10.11 17.35
CA VAL A 207 9.73 8.97 16.72
C VAL A 207 10.31 8.81 15.32
N LYS A 208 11.20 7.83 15.12
CA LYS A 208 11.79 7.53 13.81
C LYS A 208 10.65 7.39 12.80
N ARG A 209 10.51 8.37 11.92
CA ARG A 209 9.57 8.32 10.80
C ARG A 209 10.08 7.25 9.86
N SER A 210 9.54 6.04 9.96
CA SER A 210 9.87 4.93 9.06
C SER A 210 8.81 4.82 7.97
N VAL A 211 9.23 4.54 6.74
CA VAL A 211 8.30 4.18 5.67
C VAL A 211 7.74 2.79 5.96
N PRO A 212 6.41 2.62 6.05
CA PRO A 212 5.81 1.30 6.25
C PRO A 212 5.98 0.44 4.99
N SER A 213 5.98 -0.88 5.15
CA SER A 213 5.93 -1.76 3.98
C SER A 213 4.54 -1.78 3.35
N PHE A 214 4.46 -2.16 2.08
CA PHE A 214 3.20 -2.28 1.36
C PHE A 214 2.26 -3.31 1.99
N VAL A 215 2.79 -4.50 2.28
CA VAL A 215 2.02 -5.60 2.90
C VAL A 215 1.60 -5.23 4.33
N GLU A 216 2.48 -4.60 5.11
CA GLU A 216 2.14 -4.08 6.45
C GLU A 216 0.94 -3.15 6.39
N SER A 217 0.94 -2.19 5.45
CA SER A 217 -0.15 -1.23 5.29
C SER A 217 -1.49 -1.91 5.04
N ALA A 218 -1.53 -2.92 4.17
CA ALA A 218 -2.75 -3.67 3.87
C ALA A 218 -3.25 -4.46 5.08
N ILE A 219 -2.34 -5.11 5.81
CA ILE A 219 -2.68 -5.87 7.03
C ILE A 219 -3.21 -4.93 8.12
N VAL A 220 -2.55 -3.80 8.36
CA VAL A 220 -3.00 -2.81 9.34
C VAL A 220 -4.40 -2.30 8.99
N SER A 221 -4.62 -1.92 7.73
CA SER A 221 -5.94 -1.48 7.23
C SER A 221 -7.03 -2.54 7.42
N ALA A 222 -6.69 -3.82 7.27
CA ALA A 222 -7.60 -4.94 7.50
C ALA A 222 -7.88 -5.17 9.00
N LEU A 223 -6.86 -5.17 9.85
CA LEU A 223 -7.02 -5.47 11.28
C LEU A 223 -7.83 -4.40 12.02
N ILE A 224 -7.73 -3.14 11.61
CA ILE A 224 -8.50 -2.03 12.19
C ILE A 224 -9.89 -1.86 11.57
N SER A 225 -10.22 -2.68 10.56
CA SER A 225 -11.54 -2.66 9.92
C SER A 225 -12.65 -3.01 10.92
N PRO A 226 -13.88 -2.50 10.71
CA PRO A 226 -15.00 -2.86 11.57
C PRO A 226 -15.27 -4.37 11.63
N GLU A 227 -15.12 -5.07 10.50
CA GLU A 227 -15.30 -6.52 10.39
C GLU A 227 -14.37 -7.30 11.34
N SER A 228 -13.11 -6.85 11.45
CA SER A 228 -12.15 -7.41 12.41
C SER A 228 -12.46 -7.02 13.86
N ARG A 229 -12.85 -5.76 14.10
CA ARG A 229 -13.14 -5.22 15.44
C ARG A 229 -14.40 -5.79 16.08
N LEU A 230 -15.33 -6.33 15.29
CA LEU A 230 -16.52 -7.00 15.80
C LEU A 230 -16.17 -8.16 16.76
N PHE A 231 -15.00 -8.77 16.61
CA PHE A 231 -14.55 -9.91 17.40
C PHE A 231 -13.75 -9.51 18.64
N THR A 232 -14.33 -8.65 19.48
CA THR A 232 -13.68 -8.08 20.68
C THR A 232 -13.06 -9.12 21.62
N ARG A 233 -13.70 -10.28 21.79
CA ARG A 233 -13.16 -11.37 22.63
C ARG A 233 -11.85 -11.94 22.10
N ALA A 234 -11.73 -12.15 20.79
CA ALA A 234 -10.47 -12.62 20.19
C ALA A 234 -9.37 -11.56 20.35
N TRP A 235 -9.72 -10.28 20.18
CA TRP A 235 -8.79 -9.17 20.44
C TRP A 235 -8.35 -9.08 21.91
N SER A 236 -9.23 -9.39 22.87
CA SER A 236 -8.86 -9.49 24.28
C SER A 236 -7.84 -10.61 24.53
N GLU A 237 -8.02 -11.80 23.94
CA GLU A 237 -7.05 -12.89 24.04
C GLU A 237 -5.68 -12.50 23.45
N VAL A 238 -5.67 -11.85 22.28
CA VAL A 238 -4.44 -11.32 21.66
C VAL A 238 -3.77 -10.31 22.58
N THR A 239 -4.54 -9.39 23.17
CA THR A 239 -4.05 -8.35 24.07
C THR A 239 -3.39 -8.96 25.32
N ILE A 240 -4.04 -9.97 25.92
CA ILE A 240 -3.49 -10.73 27.05
C ILE A 240 -2.18 -11.42 26.64
N SER A 241 -2.16 -12.15 25.52
CA SER A 241 -0.98 -12.88 25.04
C SER A 241 0.22 -11.98 24.74
N ARG A 242 -0.03 -10.74 24.33
CA ARG A 242 0.99 -9.75 23.98
C ARG A 242 1.26 -8.71 25.07
N HIS A 243 0.61 -8.81 26.24
CA HIS A 243 0.72 -7.85 27.34
C HIS A 243 0.48 -6.39 26.91
N GLY A 244 -0.44 -6.17 25.96
CA GLY A 244 -0.75 -4.85 25.41
C GLY A 244 -2.04 -4.23 25.98
N SER A 245 -2.50 -3.14 25.37
CA SER A 245 -3.83 -2.57 25.55
C SER A 245 -4.67 -2.71 24.27
N ILE A 246 -5.96 -3.03 24.43
CA ILE A 246 -6.91 -3.17 23.32
C ILE A 246 -7.19 -1.83 22.62
N GLU A 247 -6.91 -0.71 23.27
CA GLU A 247 -7.21 0.64 22.77
C GLU A 247 -6.36 1.04 21.55
N SER A 248 -5.17 0.43 21.40
CA SER A 248 -4.26 0.80 20.31
C SER A 248 -3.42 -0.37 19.81
N LEU A 249 -3.45 -0.56 18.49
CA LEU A 249 -2.58 -1.50 17.79
C LEU A 249 -1.09 -1.25 18.11
N LYS A 250 -0.70 0.00 18.36
CA LYS A 250 0.68 0.34 18.74
C LYS A 250 1.10 -0.33 20.05
N SER A 251 0.22 -0.34 21.05
CA SER A 251 0.50 -0.96 22.35
C SER A 251 0.70 -2.47 22.22
N ILE A 252 -0.14 -3.12 21.40
CA ILE A 252 -0.06 -4.57 21.13
C ILE A 252 1.25 -4.92 20.37
N LEU A 253 1.71 -4.04 19.49
CA LEU A 253 2.92 -4.27 18.68
C LEU A 253 4.23 -4.03 19.46
N GLN A 254 4.25 -3.15 20.46
CA GLN A 254 5.48 -2.80 21.19
C GLN A 254 6.19 -4.00 21.83
N ASN A 255 5.43 -4.97 22.35
CA ASN A 255 6.00 -6.12 23.05
C ASN A 255 6.46 -7.26 22.12
N GLY A 256 6.00 -7.28 20.87
CA GLY A 256 6.40 -8.30 19.89
C GLY A 256 7.77 -8.05 19.25
N LEU A 257 8.39 -6.90 19.52
CA LEU A 257 9.72 -6.53 18.99
C LEU A 257 10.85 -7.43 19.52
N THR A 258 10.61 -8.19 20.58
CA THR A 258 11.59 -9.10 21.20
C THR A 258 11.63 -10.50 20.57
N LYS A 259 10.63 -10.87 19.75
CA LYS A 259 10.60 -12.17 19.07
C LYS A 259 11.70 -12.25 18.01
N THR A 260 12.56 -13.25 18.12
CA THR A 260 13.55 -13.58 17.10
C THR A 260 12.90 -14.43 16.01
N TYR A 261 12.65 -13.82 14.86
CA TYR A 261 12.23 -14.55 13.68
C TYR A 261 13.45 -15.09 12.92
N PRO A 262 13.35 -16.29 12.31
CA PRO A 262 14.37 -16.77 11.40
C PRO A 262 14.61 -15.71 10.32
N THR A 263 15.89 -15.42 10.08
CA THR A 263 16.27 -14.34 9.17
C THR A 263 16.08 -14.86 7.76
N SER A 264 15.05 -14.39 7.04
CA SER A 264 14.96 -14.68 5.61
C SER A 264 16.13 -14.03 4.87
N SER A 265 16.56 -14.66 3.79
CA SER A 265 17.68 -14.19 2.97
C SER A 265 17.35 -12.93 2.15
N ASN A 266 16.07 -12.52 2.08
CA ASN A 266 15.66 -11.34 1.35
C ASN A 266 15.42 -10.15 2.31
N PRO A 267 16.37 -9.19 2.39
CA PRO A 267 16.28 -8.09 3.34
C PRO A 267 15.34 -6.96 2.90
N ALA A 268 14.96 -6.89 1.62
CA ALA A 268 14.15 -5.79 1.08
C ALA A 268 12.69 -6.22 0.95
N ILE A 269 11.78 -5.33 1.37
CA ILE A 269 10.32 -5.47 1.23
C ILE A 269 9.83 -4.24 0.49
N VAL A 270 8.78 -4.37 -0.32
CA VAL A 270 8.23 -3.25 -1.08
C VAL A 270 7.74 -2.14 -0.14
N PRO A 271 8.16 -0.87 -0.30
CA PRO A 271 7.65 0.25 0.48
C PRO A 271 6.18 0.53 0.14
N CYS A 272 5.41 0.98 1.12
CA CYS A 272 4.02 1.35 0.90
C CYS A 272 3.90 2.55 -0.05
N ILE A 273 3.22 2.35 -1.17
CA ILE A 273 2.93 3.43 -2.13
C ILE A 273 1.89 4.42 -1.59
N GLY A 274 1.06 4.00 -0.64
CA GLY A 274 0.14 4.89 0.06
C GLY A 274 0.89 5.99 0.81
N TRP A 275 2.01 5.63 1.46
CA TRP A 275 2.89 6.61 2.08
C TRP A 275 3.45 7.62 1.06
N LEU A 276 3.81 7.16 -0.15
CA LEU A 276 4.25 8.03 -1.25
C LEU A 276 3.15 9.00 -1.67
N PHE A 277 1.91 8.53 -1.83
CA PHE A 277 0.77 9.38 -2.18
C PHE A 277 0.45 10.40 -1.09
N GLU A 278 0.53 10.03 0.18
CA GLU A 278 0.37 11.00 1.26
C GLU A 278 1.44 12.10 1.22
N ARG A 279 2.70 11.76 0.95
CA ARG A 279 3.77 12.76 0.78
C ARG A 279 3.56 13.63 -0.47
N MET A 280 3.09 13.05 -1.57
CA MET A 280 2.70 13.80 -2.76
C MET A 280 1.57 14.78 -2.48
N LEU A 281 0.55 14.37 -1.73
CA LEU A 281 -0.57 15.23 -1.33
C LEU A 281 -0.13 16.31 -0.35
N GLU A 282 0.76 15.99 0.58
CA GLU A 282 1.39 16.97 1.46
C GLU A 282 2.11 18.06 0.65
N ILE A 283 2.84 17.69 -0.41
CA ILE A 283 3.44 18.64 -1.35
C ILE A 283 2.35 19.45 -2.09
N CYS A 284 1.28 18.82 -2.56
CA CYS A 284 0.18 19.50 -3.25
C CYS A 284 -0.48 20.57 -2.38
N CYS A 285 -0.71 20.27 -1.11
CA CYS A 285 -1.42 21.15 -0.19
C CYS A 285 -0.55 22.28 0.37
N ASN A 286 0.76 22.02 0.55
CA ASN A 286 1.64 22.95 1.25
C ASN A 286 2.53 23.79 0.32
N ILE A 287 2.68 23.41 -0.96
CA ILE A 287 3.57 24.10 -1.90
C ILE A 287 2.76 24.59 -3.10
N PRO A 288 2.73 25.92 -3.35
CA PRO A 288 1.94 26.48 -4.44
C PRO A 288 2.49 26.10 -5.81
N ASP A 289 1.59 26.03 -6.81
CA ASP A 289 1.94 25.72 -8.20
C ASP A 289 2.76 26.82 -8.88
N MET A 290 2.47 28.08 -8.53
CA MET A 290 3.17 29.25 -9.04
C MET A 290 4.24 29.72 -8.07
N SER A 291 5.28 30.38 -8.59
CA SER A 291 6.35 30.92 -7.76
C SER A 291 5.86 32.09 -6.91
N PHE A 292 6.49 32.30 -5.75
CA PHE A 292 6.20 33.44 -4.88
C PHE A 292 6.61 34.78 -5.49
N GLU A 293 7.58 34.77 -6.41
CA GLU A 293 8.08 35.97 -7.09
C GLU A 293 7.18 36.41 -8.25
N SER A 294 6.51 35.46 -8.91
CA SER A 294 5.62 35.74 -10.02
C SER A 294 4.57 34.64 -10.22
N GLU A 295 3.31 35.04 -10.20
CA GLU A 295 2.18 34.17 -10.56
C GLU A 295 2.18 33.69 -12.02
N LYS A 296 3.14 34.12 -12.84
CA LYS A 296 3.33 33.66 -14.24
C LYS A 296 4.41 32.59 -14.36
N LEU A 297 5.15 32.31 -13.30
CA LEU A 297 6.25 31.34 -13.29
C LEU A 297 5.84 30.11 -12.51
N ILE A 298 6.18 28.94 -13.05
CA ILE A 298 5.96 27.65 -12.38
C ILE A 298 6.90 27.54 -11.19
N ASN A 299 6.42 26.98 -10.09
CA ASN A 299 7.23 26.65 -8.93
C ASN A 299 8.09 25.41 -9.22
N TYR A 300 9.36 25.64 -9.60
CA TYR A 300 10.32 24.57 -9.84
C TYR A 300 10.67 23.75 -8.60
N ASP A 301 10.58 24.33 -7.40
CA ASP A 301 10.87 23.61 -6.16
C ASP A 301 9.82 22.53 -5.90
N LYS A 302 8.53 22.81 -6.15
CA LYS A 302 7.46 21.80 -6.10
C LYS A 302 7.79 20.61 -6.98
N ARG A 303 8.12 20.87 -8.25
CA ARG A 303 8.47 19.83 -9.24
C ARG A 303 9.73 19.06 -8.83
N ARG A 304 10.72 19.74 -8.24
CA ARG A 304 11.95 19.12 -7.72
C ARG A 304 11.68 18.20 -6.52
N TYR A 305 10.83 18.60 -5.58
CA TYR A 305 10.48 17.77 -4.43
C TYR A 305 9.77 16.48 -4.85
N VAL A 306 8.79 16.59 -5.75
CA VAL A 306 8.09 15.43 -6.32
C VAL A 306 9.07 14.52 -7.06
N TYR A 307 9.93 15.08 -7.91
CA TYR A 307 10.93 14.31 -8.63
C TYR A 307 11.85 13.55 -7.68
N ASN A 308 12.42 14.23 -6.67
CA ASN A 308 13.31 13.59 -5.70
C ASN A 308 12.62 12.45 -4.94
N LEU A 309 11.36 12.64 -4.57
CA LEU A 309 10.56 11.64 -3.87
C LEU A 309 10.29 10.41 -4.77
N ILE A 310 9.90 10.62 -6.03
CA ILE A 310 9.73 9.54 -7.02
C ILE A 310 11.04 8.77 -7.23
N GLN A 311 12.16 9.49 -7.33
CA GLN A 311 13.47 8.87 -7.53
C GLN A 311 13.89 7.94 -6.37
N ILE A 312 13.35 8.12 -5.16
CA ILE A 312 13.58 7.17 -4.06
C ILE A 312 12.93 5.83 -4.39
N PHE A 313 11.67 5.84 -4.84
CA PHE A 313 10.93 4.62 -5.17
C PHE A 313 11.47 3.94 -6.44
N VAL A 314 11.84 4.72 -7.46
CA VAL A 314 12.45 4.20 -8.70
C VAL A 314 13.79 3.49 -8.44
N ARG A 315 14.54 3.88 -7.40
CA ARG A 315 15.79 3.20 -7.02
C ARG A 315 15.58 1.91 -6.22
N LEU A 316 14.37 1.69 -5.73
CA LEU A 316 13.98 0.49 -4.97
C LEU A 316 13.34 -0.58 -5.85
N GLN A 317 12.97 -0.19 -7.08
CA GLN A 317 12.68 -1.09 -8.20
C GLN A 317 14.00 -1.61 -8.79
#